data_AF-A0A968WJJ2-F1
#
_entry.id   AF-A0A968WJJ2-F1
#
_cell.length_a   1.000
_cell.length_b   1.000
_cell.length_c   1.000
_cell.angle_alpha   90.00
_cell.angle_beta   90.00
_cell.angle_gamma   90.00
#
_symmetry.space_group_name_H-M   'P 1'
#
loop_
_entity.id
_entity.type
_entity.pdbx_description
1 polymer ?
#
loop_
_entity_poly.entity_id
_entity_poly.type
_entity_poly.pdbx_seq_one_letter_code
_entity_poly.pdbx_strand_id
1 'polypeptide(L)'
;MTPPESSSRQQHNAWLSLRSVTTARIALGTSGVSIPLKESLAFRLAHAHARDAVYSTLDVAALVIELRLLGLPVLELASRVCDRQEYLRRPDA
;
A
#
# COMPACT_ATOMS: atom_id res chain seq x y z
N MET A 1 -23.59 42.11 0.98
CA MET A 1 -22.92 41.67 -0.26
C MET A 1 -21.48 41.34 0.10
N THR A 2 -21.08 40.06 -0.10
CA THR A 2 -19.76 39.36 0.03
C THR A 2 -19.05 39.21 1.40
N PRO A 3 -18.30 38.10 1.70
CA PRO A 3 -18.22 36.75 1.05
C PRO A 3 -18.25 35.53 2.04
N PRO A 4 -18.72 34.33 1.62
CA PRO A 4 -18.50 33.06 2.35
C PRO A 4 -17.18 32.32 1.98
N GLU A 5 -16.23 32.97 1.28
CA GLU A 5 -15.04 32.30 0.72
C GLU A 5 -13.93 31.97 1.73
N SER A 6 -13.90 32.61 2.89
CA SER A 6 -12.80 32.46 3.87
C SER A 6 -12.84 31.10 4.57
N SER A 7 -14.02 30.61 4.94
CA SER A 7 -14.18 29.35 5.68
C SER A 7 -13.85 28.11 4.83
N SER A 8 -14.19 28.13 3.53
CA SER A 8 -13.95 26.99 2.63
C SER A 8 -12.45 26.82 2.28
N ARG A 9 -11.71 27.92 2.09
CA ARG A 9 -10.25 27.88 1.91
C ARG A 9 -9.52 27.40 3.16
N GLN A 10 -9.99 27.80 4.33
CA GLN A 10 -9.39 27.41 5.61
C GLN A 10 -9.60 25.92 5.88
N GLN A 11 -10.78 25.38 5.56
CA GLN A 11 -11.07 23.96 5.59
C GLN A 11 -10.21 23.17 4.59
N HIS A 12 -10.06 23.66 3.34
CA HIS A 12 -9.21 23.02 2.34
C HIS A 12 -7.75 22.91 2.81
N ASN A 13 -7.20 23.99 3.37
CA ASN A 13 -5.84 24.00 3.91
C ASN A 13 -5.68 23.05 5.11
N ALA A 14 -6.69 22.92 5.98
CA ALA A 14 -6.66 21.97 7.09
C ALA A 14 -6.62 20.50 6.59
N TRP A 15 -7.41 20.16 5.57
CA TRP A 15 -7.40 18.83 4.97
C TRP A 15 -6.07 18.49 4.28
N LEU A 16 -5.43 19.48 3.64
CA LEU A 16 -4.10 19.31 3.07
C LEU A 16 -3.04 19.09 4.16
N SER A 17 -3.12 19.80 5.28
CA SER A 17 -2.20 19.59 6.41
C SER A 17 -2.35 18.19 7.03
N LEU A 18 -3.57 17.64 7.08
CA LEU A 18 -3.76 16.28 7.58
C LEU A 18 -3.20 15.21 6.65
N ARG A 19 -3.10 15.48 5.35
CA ARG A 19 -2.55 14.54 4.37
C ARG A 19 -1.08 14.24 4.61
N SER A 20 -0.31 15.13 5.24
CA SER A 20 1.12 14.89 5.51
C SER A 20 1.37 13.91 6.66
N VAL A 21 0.39 13.71 7.54
CA VAL A 21 0.54 12.85 8.74
C VAL A 21 -0.11 11.48 8.58
N THR A 22 -0.61 11.14 7.39
CA THR A 22 -1.22 9.84 7.11
C THR A 22 -0.92 9.36 5.70
N THR A 23 -0.80 8.04 5.56
CA THR A 23 -0.72 7.38 4.25
C THR A 23 -2.10 7.21 3.60
N ALA A 24 -3.18 7.48 4.34
CA ALA A 24 -4.53 7.40 3.80
C ALA A 24 -4.73 8.41 2.65
N ARG A 25 -5.47 7.98 1.62
CA ARG A 25 -5.77 8.79 0.44
C ARG A 25 -6.91 9.78 0.72
N ILE A 26 -6.64 10.78 1.54
CA ILE A 26 -7.57 11.88 1.87
C ILE A 26 -7.26 13.15 1.05
N ALA A 27 -8.19 14.11 1.07
CA ALA A 27 -8.02 15.40 0.38
C ALA A 27 -7.66 15.26 -1.13
N LEU A 28 -8.31 14.31 -1.81
CA LEU A 28 -8.05 13.97 -3.22
C LEU A 28 -8.63 14.99 -4.21
N GLY A 29 -9.51 15.86 -3.74
CA GLY A 29 -10.32 16.74 -4.59
C GLY A 29 -11.46 15.98 -5.27
N THR A 30 -12.23 16.71 -6.08
CA THR A 30 -13.36 16.17 -6.85
C THR A 30 -13.36 16.72 -8.27
N SER A 31 -13.94 15.97 -9.19
CA SER A 31 -14.27 16.40 -10.56
C SER A 31 -15.77 16.20 -10.74
N GLY A 32 -16.53 17.26 -10.44
CA GLY A 32 -17.98 17.15 -10.24
C GLY A 32 -18.29 16.26 -9.04
N VAL A 33 -18.99 15.15 -9.28
CA VAL A 33 -19.36 14.15 -8.27
C VAL A 33 -18.35 12.98 -8.21
N SER A 34 -17.31 13.01 -9.03
CA SER A 34 -16.36 11.90 -9.22
C SER A 34 -14.97 12.20 -8.66
N ILE A 35 -14.16 11.16 -8.49
CA ILE A 35 -12.74 11.27 -8.16
C ILE A 35 -11.98 11.83 -9.38
N PRO A 36 -11.00 12.75 -9.19
CA PRO A 36 -10.17 13.22 -10.29
C PRO A 36 -9.44 12.10 -11.02
N LEU A 37 -9.31 12.23 -12.34
CA LEU A 37 -8.71 11.19 -13.18
C LEU A 37 -7.31 10.77 -12.71
N LYS A 38 -6.47 11.73 -12.31
CA LYS A 38 -5.12 11.46 -11.80
C LYS A 38 -5.13 10.52 -10.58
N GLU A 39 -6.05 10.75 -9.65
CA GLU A 39 -6.15 9.93 -8.42
C GLU A 39 -6.72 8.55 -8.72
N SER A 40 -7.66 8.45 -9.67
CA SER A 40 -8.15 7.16 -10.17
C SER A 40 -7.04 6.34 -10.84
N LEU A 41 -6.22 6.95 -11.70
CA LEU A 41 -5.07 6.29 -12.32
C LEU A 41 -4.02 5.87 -11.28
N ALA A 42 -3.70 6.74 -10.33
CA ALA A 42 -2.77 6.43 -9.24
C ALA A 42 -3.26 5.28 -8.35
N PHE A 43 -4.57 5.14 -8.17
CA PHE A 43 -5.16 4.00 -7.46
C PHE A 43 -5.03 2.72 -8.28
N ARG A 44 -5.36 2.74 -9.58
CA ARG A 44 -5.23 1.58 -10.46
C ARG A 44 -3.79 1.07 -10.57
N LEU A 45 -2.83 1.98 -10.65
CA LEU A 45 -1.40 1.62 -10.67
C LEU A 45 -0.99 0.95 -9.35
N ALA A 46 -1.37 1.53 -8.21
CA ALA A 46 -1.10 0.93 -6.90
C ALA A 46 -1.75 -0.46 -6.76
N HIS A 47 -2.94 -0.65 -7.31
CA HIS A 47 -3.61 -1.95 -7.32
C HIS A 47 -2.87 -2.98 -8.18
N ALA A 48 -2.36 -2.59 -9.35
CA ALA A 48 -1.53 -3.46 -10.18
C ALA A 48 -0.27 -3.90 -9.42
N HIS A 49 0.47 -2.95 -8.83
CA HIS A 49 1.64 -3.27 -8.02
C HIS A 49 1.33 -4.17 -6.83
N ALA A 50 0.20 -3.96 -6.14
CA ALA A 50 -0.22 -4.80 -5.03
C ALA A 50 -0.47 -6.26 -5.49
N ARG A 51 -1.09 -6.44 -6.65
CA ARG A 51 -1.29 -7.79 -7.24
C ARG A 51 0.04 -8.45 -7.58
N ASP A 52 0.97 -7.73 -8.19
CA ASP A 52 2.28 -8.26 -8.54
C ASP A 52 3.07 -8.66 -7.29
N ALA A 53 2.99 -7.86 -6.22
CA ALA A 53 3.65 -8.15 -4.95
C ALA A 53 3.20 -9.47 -4.31
N VAL A 54 1.92 -9.85 -4.42
CA VAL A 54 1.40 -11.14 -3.93
C VAL A 54 2.09 -12.34 -4.58
N TYR A 55 2.50 -12.20 -5.84
CA TYR A 55 3.18 -13.26 -6.59
C TYR A 55 4.70 -13.12 -6.63
N SER A 56 5.26 -12.08 -5.99
CA SER A 56 6.70 -11.90 -5.92
C SER A 56 7.38 -13.06 -5.16
N THR A 57 8.59 -13.41 -5.57
CA THR A 57 9.37 -14.49 -4.97
C THR A 57 10.40 -13.90 -4.02
N LEU A 58 10.52 -14.49 -2.84
CA LEU A 58 11.59 -14.15 -1.89
C LEU A 58 12.85 -14.92 -2.27
N ASP A 59 13.98 -14.23 -2.38
CA ASP A 59 15.29 -14.87 -2.51
C ASP A 59 15.77 -15.33 -1.13
N VAL A 60 15.39 -16.55 -0.76
CA VAL A 60 15.71 -17.14 0.55
C VAL A 60 17.22 -17.31 0.70
N ALA A 61 17.93 -17.66 -0.36
CA ALA A 61 19.38 -17.87 -0.31
C ALA A 61 20.12 -16.57 0.01
N ALA A 62 19.79 -15.48 -0.68
CA ALA A 62 20.36 -14.16 -0.39
C ALA A 62 20.02 -13.72 1.04
N LEU A 63 18.77 -13.87 1.46
CA LEU A 63 18.33 -13.48 2.81
C LEU A 63 19.08 -14.27 3.91
N VAL A 64 19.27 -15.58 3.73
CA VAL A 64 20.01 -16.41 4.70
C VAL A 64 21.46 -15.98 4.82
N ILE A 65 22.11 -15.61 3.71
CA ILE A 65 23.49 -15.10 3.71
C ILE A 65 23.57 -13.81 4.52
N GLU A 66 22.68 -12.86 4.27
CA GLU A 66 22.65 -11.58 4.99
C GLU A 66 22.36 -11.77 6.49
N LEU A 67 21.41 -12.62 6.84
CA LEU A 67 21.04 -12.87 8.25
C LEU A 67 22.15 -13.56 9.04
N ARG A 68 22.96 -14.42 8.41
CA ARG A 68 24.10 -15.08 9.09
C ARG A 68 25.15 -14.07 9.57
N LEU A 69 25.25 -12.89 8.95
CA LEU A 69 26.15 -11.83 9.39
C LEU A 69 25.80 -11.32 10.80
N LEU A 70 24.56 -11.51 11.25
CA LEU A 70 24.12 -11.15 12.61
C LEU A 70 24.64 -12.14 13.67
N GLY A 71 25.30 -13.23 13.28
CA GLY A 71 25.84 -14.23 14.20
C GLY A 71 24.78 -15.10 14.88
N LEU A 72 23.54 -15.06 14.40
CA LEU A 72 22.42 -15.85 14.92
C LEU A 72 22.19 -17.10 14.05
N PRO A 73 21.71 -18.21 14.65
CA PRO A 73 21.30 -19.38 13.88
C PRO A 73 20.09 -19.03 13.00
N VAL A 74 20.18 -19.37 11.72
CA VAL A 74 19.09 -19.19 10.74
C VAL A 74 18.54 -20.56 10.37
N LEU A 75 17.24 -20.76 10.58
CA LEU A 75 16.53 -21.99 10.25
C LEU A 75 15.57 -21.70 9.09
N GLU A 76 15.70 -22.48 8.02
CA GLU A 76 14.77 -22.45 6.90
C GLU A 76 13.71 -23.52 7.11
N LEU A 77 12.43 -23.14 7.01
CA LEU A 77 11.29 -24.02 7.19
C LEU A 77 10.35 -23.86 5.99
N ALA A 78 9.70 -24.95 5.60
CA ALA A 78 8.66 -24.97 4.58
C ALA A 78 7.31 -25.34 5.21
N SER A 79 6.23 -24.76 4.69
CA SER A 79 4.88 -25.22 5.03
C SER A 79 4.59 -26.57 4.36
N ARG A 80 3.42 -27.17 4.65
CA ARG A 80 2.99 -28.43 4.02
C ARG A 80 2.47 -28.25 2.60
N VAL A 81 2.38 -27.01 2.16
CA VAL A 81 1.76 -26.59 0.90
C VAL A 81 2.73 -26.80 -0.25
N CYS A 82 2.24 -27.31 -1.38
CA CYS A 82 3.07 -27.63 -2.53
C CYS A 82 3.29 -26.44 -3.49
N ASP A 83 2.36 -25.48 -3.52
CA ASP A 83 2.45 -24.33 -4.40
C ASP A 83 1.79 -23.06 -3.84
N ARG A 84 2.01 -21.94 -4.53
CA ARG A 84 1.49 -20.63 -4.11
C ARG A 84 -0.04 -20.53 -4.22
N GLN A 85 -0.68 -21.25 -5.14
CA GLN A 85 -2.15 -21.18 -5.26
C GLN A 85 -2.83 -21.84 -4.07
N GLU A 86 -2.33 -22.99 -3.64
CA GLU A 86 -2.80 -23.66 -2.44
C GLU A 86 -2.54 -22.79 -1.21
N TYR A 87 -1.36 -22.18 -1.09
CA TYR A 87 -1.01 -21.28 0.03
C TYR A 87 -1.99 -20.11 0.17
N LEU A 88 -2.44 -19.53 -0.96
CA LEU A 88 -3.38 -18.41 -0.95
C LEU A 88 -4.84 -18.81 -0.69
N ARG A 89 -5.19 -20.09 -0.86
CA ARG A 89 -6.58 -20.57 -0.73
C ARG A 89 -6.83 -21.38 0.54
N ARG A 90 -5.80 -21.98 1.11
CA ARG A 90 -5.89 -22.90 2.25
C ARG A 90 -5.16 -22.34 3.47
N PRO A 91 -5.85 -21.57 4.32
CA PRO A 91 -5.26 -21.05 5.56
C PRO A 91 -5.02 -22.15 6.62
N ASP A 92 -5.54 -23.36 6.40
CA ASP A 92 -5.43 -24.53 7.28
C ASP A 92 -4.19 -25.41 7.02
N ALA A 93 -3.47 -25.18 5.92
CA ALA A 93 -2.42 -26.06 5.41
C ALA A 93 -1.01 -25.70 5.88
#